data_AF-A0A5K1FKY3-F1
#
_entry.id   AF-A0A5K1FKY3-F1
#
_cell.length_a   1.000
_cell.length_b   1.000
_cell.length_c   1.000
_cell.angle_alpha   90.00
_cell.angle_beta   90.00
_cell.angle_gamma   90.00
#
_symmetry.space_group_name_H-M   'P 1'
#
loop_
_entity.id
_entity.type
_entity.pdbx_description
1 polymer ?
#
loop_
_entity_poly.entity_id
_entity_poly.type
_entity_poly.pdbx_seq_one_letter_code
_entity_poly.pdbx_strand_id
1 'polypeptide(L)'
;TKSLEKLQYIQVLDLSFNLLEGEIPSGGKLANFYVESFLGNYALCGAPKFQVPLCLHKTERQSKSNVAEVIVACTIGGSTLLDIVCTLIGISCYRKKRLLKHPNDIE
;
A
#
# COMPACT_ATOMS: atom_id res chain seq x y z
N THR A 1 -13.24 -5.47 -12.27
CA THR A 1 -13.29 -6.33 -13.47
C THR A 1 -13.54 -7.82 -13.17
N LYS A 2 -13.03 -8.40 -12.07
CA LYS A 2 -13.25 -9.84 -11.72
C LYS A 2 -14.70 -10.28 -11.45
N SER A 3 -15.66 -9.35 -11.30
CA SER A 3 -17.06 -9.71 -11.06
C SER A 3 -17.75 -10.32 -12.28
N LEU A 4 -17.40 -9.88 -13.50
CA LEU A 4 -17.99 -10.42 -14.73
C LEU A 4 -17.53 -11.86 -15.04
N GLU A 5 -16.35 -12.27 -14.57
CA GLU A 5 -15.87 -13.65 -14.75
C GLU A 5 -16.75 -14.69 -14.05
N LYS A 6 -17.56 -14.26 -13.06
CA LYS A 6 -18.51 -15.12 -12.34
C LYS A 6 -19.79 -15.41 -13.12
N LEU A 7 -20.02 -14.74 -14.26
CA LEU A 7 -21.19 -14.98 -15.09
C LEU A 7 -21.04 -16.32 -15.82
N GLN A 8 -21.70 -17.36 -15.30
CA GLN A 8 -21.59 -18.72 -15.85
C GLN A 8 -22.58 -19.00 -17.00
N TYR A 9 -23.73 -18.32 -17.00
CA TYR A 9 -24.86 -18.64 -17.88
C TYR A 9 -25.11 -17.63 -19.00
N ILE A 10 -24.23 -16.65 -19.16
CA ILE A 10 -24.37 -15.65 -20.22
C ILE A 10 -23.99 -16.29 -21.56
N GLN A 11 -24.92 -16.26 -22.52
CA GLN A 11 -24.75 -16.84 -23.87
C GLN A 11 -24.46 -15.78 -24.92
N VAL A 12 -25.02 -14.59 -24.74
CA VAL A 12 -24.85 -13.44 -25.61
C VAL A 12 -24.42 -12.27 -24.72
N LEU A 13 -23.39 -11.55 -25.15
CA LEU A 13 -22.89 -10.36 -24.50
C LEU A 13 -22.55 -9.35 -25.60
N ASP A 14 -23.10 -8.15 -25.49
CA ASP A 14 -22.77 -7.03 -26.37
C ASP A 14 -22.47 -5.83 -25.47
N LEU A 15 -21.20 -5.42 -25.46
CA LEU A 15 -20.69 -4.24 -24.78
C LEU A 15 -20.10 -3.25 -25.79
N SER A 16 -20.42 -3.42 -27.08
CA SER A 16 -19.89 -2.59 -28.15
C SER A 16 -20.32 -1.13 -28.01
N PHE A 17 -19.50 -0.22 -28.55
CA PHE A 17 -19.74 1.22 -28.62
C PHE A 17 -20.12 1.88 -27.29
N ASN A 18 -19.51 1.40 -26.21
CA ASN A 18 -19.60 2.03 -24.89
C ASN A 18 -18.32 2.84 -24.60
N LEU A 19 -18.26 3.45 -23.42
CA LEU A 19 -17.09 4.16 -22.92
C LEU A 19 -16.38 3.32 -21.84
N LEU A 20 -16.21 2.03 -22.10
CA LEU A 20 -15.52 1.13 -21.17
C LEU A 20 -14.00 1.33 -21.24
N GLU A 21 -13.35 1.16 -20.09
CA GLU A 21 -11.91 1.35 -19.93
C GLU A 21 -11.28 0.21 -19.14
N GLY A 22 -9.99 -0.02 -19.36
CA GLY A 22 -9.17 -0.98 -18.61
C GLY A 22 -9.11 -2.37 -19.24
N GLU A 23 -8.69 -3.35 -18.45
CA GLU A 23 -8.41 -4.70 -18.94
C GLU A 23 -9.69 -5.53 -19.14
N ILE A 24 -9.84 -6.12 -20.32
CA ILE A 24 -10.87 -7.12 -20.62
C ILE A 24 -10.53 -8.40 -19.82
N PRO A 25 -11.44 -8.88 -18.94
CA PRO A 25 -11.22 -10.10 -18.18
C PRO A 25 -10.93 -11.29 -19.09
N SER A 26 -9.79 -11.96 -18.86
CA SER A 26 -9.38 -13.11 -19.64
C SER A 26 -9.89 -14.44 -19.08
N GLY A 27 -10.58 -14.44 -17.94
CA GLY A 27 -11.17 -15.62 -17.31
C GLY A 27 -12.67 -15.79 -17.58
N GLY A 28 -13.18 -16.98 -17.23
CA GLY A 28 -14.61 -17.30 -17.29
C GLY A 28 -15.20 -17.30 -18.71
N LYS A 29 -16.52 -17.09 -18.82
CA LYS A 29 -17.24 -17.01 -20.11
C LYS A 29 -16.80 -15.82 -20.96
N LEU A 30 -16.35 -14.74 -20.33
CA LEU A 30 -15.88 -13.53 -21.01
C LEU A 30 -14.69 -13.77 -21.93
N ALA A 31 -13.84 -14.74 -21.57
CA ALA A 31 -12.74 -15.17 -22.39
C ALA A 31 -13.15 -15.68 -23.79
N ASN A 32 -14.41 -16.10 -23.96
CA ASN A 32 -14.88 -16.76 -25.16
C ASN A 32 -15.86 -15.90 -25.98
N PHE A 33 -16.12 -14.65 -25.57
CA PHE A 33 -16.93 -13.74 -26.40
C PHE A 33 -16.13 -13.21 -27.58
N TYR A 34 -16.89 -12.88 -28.63
CA TYR A 34 -16.38 -12.35 -29.87
C TYR A 34 -15.80 -10.94 -29.70
N VAL A 35 -14.91 -10.55 -30.62
CA VAL A 35 -14.25 -9.23 -30.62
C VAL A 35 -15.29 -8.11 -30.75
N GLU A 36 -16.32 -8.37 -31.55
CA GLU A 36 -17.45 -7.52 -31.84
C GLU A 36 -18.17 -7.07 -30.55
N SER A 37 -18.24 -7.95 -29.55
CA SER A 37 -18.83 -7.64 -28.25
C SER A 37 -18.10 -6.52 -27.50
N PHE A 38 -16.86 -6.17 -27.87
CA PHE A 38 -16.04 -5.15 -27.22
C PHE A 38 -15.68 -3.98 -28.14
N LEU A 39 -16.13 -4.00 -29.40
CA LEU A 39 -15.79 -3.02 -30.42
C LEU A 39 -16.16 -1.60 -29.98
N GLY A 40 -15.40 -0.58 -30.38
CA GLY A 40 -15.75 0.83 -30.13
C GLY A 40 -15.44 1.35 -28.72
N ASN A 41 -14.85 0.55 -27.84
CA ASN A 41 -14.37 0.97 -26.52
C ASN A 41 -12.85 1.25 -26.57
N TYR A 42 -12.44 2.45 -26.97
CA TYR A 42 -11.04 2.77 -27.30
C TYR A 42 -10.04 2.70 -26.13
N ALA A 43 -10.52 2.77 -24.88
CA ALA A 43 -9.70 2.72 -23.68
C ALA A 43 -9.59 1.29 -23.08
N LEU A 44 -10.10 0.27 -23.78
CA LEU A 44 -9.88 -1.12 -23.40
C LEU A 44 -8.49 -1.60 -23.79
N CYS A 45 -7.96 -2.51 -22.97
CA CYS A 45 -6.75 -3.26 -23.25
C CYS A 45 -6.95 -4.74 -22.87
N GLY A 46 -6.08 -5.64 -23.32
CA GLY A 46 -6.17 -7.04 -22.89
C GLY A 46 -5.45 -8.03 -23.79
N ALA A 47 -5.91 -9.28 -23.76
CA ALA A 47 -5.34 -10.36 -24.55
C ALA A 47 -5.49 -10.10 -26.07
N PRO A 48 -4.49 -10.49 -26.91
CA PRO A 48 -4.50 -10.21 -28.35
C PRO A 48 -5.75 -10.69 -29.10
N LYS A 49 -6.41 -11.74 -28.60
CA LYS A 49 -7.64 -12.29 -29.19
C LYS A 49 -8.79 -11.28 -29.27
N PHE A 50 -8.79 -10.28 -28.39
CA PHE A 50 -9.82 -9.24 -28.35
C PHE A 50 -9.54 -8.08 -29.31
N GLN A 51 -8.43 -8.11 -30.07
CA GLN A 51 -8.02 -7.06 -31.01
C GLN A 51 -7.95 -5.64 -30.38
N VAL A 52 -7.70 -5.57 -29.08
CA VAL A 52 -7.40 -4.34 -28.35
C VAL A 52 -5.91 -4.25 -28.04
N PRO A 53 -5.38 -3.06 -27.73
CA PRO A 53 -3.99 -2.92 -27.27
C PRO A 53 -3.67 -3.82 -26.07
N LEU A 54 -2.43 -4.26 -25.95
CA LEU A 54 -1.96 -4.99 -24.76
C LEU A 54 -1.98 -4.07 -23.55
N CYS A 55 -2.43 -4.58 -22.39
CA CYS A 55 -2.34 -3.82 -21.15
C CYS A 55 -0.88 -3.63 -20.75
N LEU A 56 -0.46 -2.38 -20.62
CA LEU A 56 0.82 -2.01 -20.03
C LEU A 56 0.72 -2.18 -18.52
N HIS A 57 1.08 -3.38 -18.04
CA HIS A 57 1.32 -3.57 -16.63
C HIS A 57 2.61 -2.81 -16.30
N LYS A 58 2.49 -1.60 -15.73
CA LYS A 58 3.62 -1.03 -15.01
C LYS A 58 3.97 -2.06 -13.96
N THR A 59 5.11 -2.70 -14.11
CA THR A 59 5.79 -3.25 -12.94
C THR A 59 5.95 -2.03 -12.05
N GLU A 60 5.16 -1.92 -10.99
CA GLU A 60 5.61 -1.13 -9.87
C GLU A 60 6.97 -1.73 -9.53
N ARG A 61 8.04 -1.09 -10.00
CA ARG A 61 9.26 -1.06 -9.22
C ARG A 61 8.76 -0.55 -7.88
N GLN A 62 8.47 -1.47 -6.96
CA GLN A 62 8.73 -1.21 -5.56
C GLN A 62 10.23 -0.87 -5.55
N SER A 63 10.56 0.39 -5.83
CA SER A 63 11.73 0.96 -5.21
C SER A 63 11.41 0.77 -3.74
N LYS A 64 12.01 -0.24 -3.12
CA LYS A 64 12.27 -0.23 -1.69
C LYS A 64 13.00 1.09 -1.49
N SER A 65 12.25 2.16 -1.26
CA SER A 65 12.86 3.42 -0.98
C SER A 65 13.53 3.23 0.37
N ASN A 66 14.71 3.82 0.52
CA ASN A 66 15.44 3.82 1.78
C ASN A 66 14.64 4.52 2.90
N VAL A 67 13.38 4.93 2.67
CA VAL A 67 12.45 5.47 3.66
C VAL A 67 12.22 4.49 4.80
N ALA A 68 12.14 3.18 4.54
CA ALA A 68 12.06 2.18 5.62
C ALA A 68 13.32 2.19 6.50
N GLU A 69 14.50 2.32 5.89
CA GLU A 69 15.78 2.39 6.59
C GLU A 69 15.96 3.72 7.35
N VAL A 70 15.51 4.83 6.76
CA VAL A 70 15.49 6.16 7.39
C VAL A 70 14.52 6.22 8.57
N ILE A 71 13.32 5.64 8.45
CA ILE A 71 12.36 5.56 9.57
C ILE A 71 12.94 4.76 10.73
N VAL A 72 13.60 3.63 10.45
CA VAL A 72 14.30 2.81 11.47
C VAL A 72 15.46 3.58 12.12
N ALA A 73 16.20 4.39 11.35
CA ALA A 73 17.25 5.24 11.91
C ALA A 73 16.70 6.37 12.80
N CYS A 74 15.55 6.96 12.45
CA CYS A 74 14.93 8.04 13.21
C CYS A 74 14.39 7.60 14.58
N THR A 75 13.86 6.39 14.71
CA THR A 75 13.35 5.88 16.00
C THR A 75 14.48 5.66 17.02
N ILE A 76 15.67 5.30 16.56
CA ILE A 76 16.84 5.06 17.42
C ILE A 76 17.56 6.38 17.74
N GLY A 77 17.72 7.29 16.77
CA GLY A 77 18.48 8.53 16.95
C GLY A 77 17.76 9.61 17.76
N GLY A 78 16.44 9.77 17.59
CA GLY A 78 15.68 10.83 18.27
C GLY A 78 15.33 10.51 19.73
N SER A 79 15.04 9.24 20.02
CA SER A 79 14.57 8.80 21.35
C SER A 79 15.69 8.77 22.39
N THR A 80 16.92 8.46 21.97
CA THR A 80 18.07 8.29 22.90
C THR A 80 18.45 9.58 23.63
N LEU A 81 18.35 10.75 22.98
CA LEU A 81 18.66 12.03 23.64
C LEU A 81 17.63 12.39 24.72
N LEU A 82 16.34 12.12 24.48
CA LEU A 82 15.30 12.37 25.46
C LEU A 82 15.44 11.42 26.66
N ASP A 83 15.73 10.14 26.42
CA ASP A 83 15.99 9.16 27.49
C ASP A 83 17.20 9.54 28.35
N ILE A 84 18.29 10.01 27.74
CA ILE A 84 19.49 10.48 28.45
C ILE A 84 19.16 11.71 29.32
N VAL A 85 18.42 12.69 28.77
CA VAL A 85 18.02 13.87 29.54
C VAL A 85 17.10 13.49 30.71
N CYS A 86 16.10 12.64 30.47
CA CYS A 86 15.18 12.16 31.50
C CYS A 86 15.90 11.39 32.61
N THR A 87 16.86 10.52 32.28
CA THR A 87 17.65 9.77 33.27
C THR A 87 18.57 10.67 34.08
N LEU A 88 19.27 11.64 33.46
CA LEU A 88 20.12 12.60 34.18
C LEU A 88 19.32 13.49 35.14
N ILE A 89 18.14 13.97 34.72
CA ILE A 89 17.23 14.73 35.58
C ILE A 89 16.73 13.86 36.73
N GLY A 90 16.32 12.61 36.44
CA GLY A 90 15.86 11.65 37.44
C GLY A 90 16.91 11.35 38.51
N ILE A 91 18.16 11.07 38.10
CA ILE A 91 19.29 10.85 39.01
C ILE A 91 19.56 12.09 39.86
N SER A 92 19.55 13.29 39.25
CA SER A 92 19.79 14.56 39.97
C SER A 92 18.71 14.83 41.02
N CYS A 93 17.44 14.62 40.67
CA CYS A 93 16.31 14.73 41.59
C CYS A 93 16.38 13.69 42.71
N TYR A 94 16.75 12.45 42.40
CA TYR A 94 16.93 11.39 43.39
C TYR A 94 18.08 11.71 44.37
N ARG A 95 19.23 12.17 43.86
CA ARG A 95 20.36 12.60 44.68
C ARG A 95 19.99 13.77 45.58
N LYS A 96 19.27 14.78 45.07
CA LYS A 96 18.79 15.92 45.86
C LYS A 96 17.83 15.47 46.95
N LYS A 97 16.89 14.56 46.66
CA LYS A 97 15.98 14.00 47.68
C LYS A 97 16.72 13.18 48.74
N ARG A 98 17.73 12.39 48.38
CA ARG A 98 18.58 11.66 49.33
C ARG A 98 19.42 12.61 50.19
N LEU A 99 19.96 13.67 49.60
CA LEU A 99 20.71 14.72 50.30
C LEU A 99 19.82 15.61 51.17
N LEU A 100 18.52 15.72 50.89
CA LEU A 100 17.52 16.40 51.71
C LEU A 100 16.84 15.50 52.74
N LYS A 101 16.97 14.17 52.61
CA LYS A 101 16.53 13.21 53.62
C LYS A 101 17.57 13.06 54.73
N HIS A 102 18.86 13.08 54.38
CA HIS A 102 19.97 13.03 55.35
C HIS A 102 20.17 14.25 56.30
N PRO A 103 19.64 15.47 56.08
CA PRO A 103 19.77 16.59 57.02
C PRO A 103 18.68 16.65 58.10
N ASN A 104 17.58 15.92 57.96
CA ASN A 104 16.41 16.02 58.85
C ASN A 104 16.21 14.78 59.75
N ASP A 105 17.18 13.87 59.79
CA ASP A 105 17.19 12.70 60.70
C ASP A 105 18.28 12.85 61.80
N ILE A 106 18.69 14.08 62.11
CA ILE A 106 19.53 14.40 63.28
C ILE A 106 18.82 15.47 64.13
N GLU A 107 17.73 15.08 64.78
CA GLU A 107 17.36 15.49 66.14
C GLU A 107 16.52 14.37 66.78
#